data_AF-A0AAW2KK78-F1
#
_entry.id   AF-A0AAW2KK78-F1
#
_cell.length_a   1.000
_cell.length_b   1.000
_cell.length_c   1.000
_cell.angle_alpha   90.00
_cell.angle_beta   90.00
_cell.angle_gamma   90.00
#
_symmetry.space_group_name_H-M   'P 1'
#
loop_
_entity.id
_entity.type
_entity.pdbx_description
1 polymer ?
#
loop_
_entity_poly.entity_id
_entity_poly.type
_entity_poly.pdbx_seq_one_letter_code
_entity_poly.pdbx_strand_id
1 'polypeptide(L)'
;MFSDVEDFAFLSTGAEVAVLCITKSGEVLNYQAFTNSDGVYTVAETMPASERWDACLARPISSFHSHCTHLGEGTTGVKFSYNHPSGYSHTVRPFVYRPAIVPVYCT
;
A
#
# COMPACT_ATOMS: atom_id res chain seq x y z
N MET A 1 3.42 -19.94 -6.02
CA MET A 1 2.58 -19.19 -6.98
C MET A 1 2.43 -17.81 -6.39
N PHE A 2 3.18 -16.84 -6.91
CA PHE A 2 3.21 -15.47 -6.40
C PHE A 2 2.07 -14.69 -7.07
N SER A 3 1.42 -13.79 -6.34
CA SER A 3 0.28 -13.01 -6.83
C SER A 3 0.74 -11.59 -7.15
N ASP A 4 0.54 -11.18 -8.39
CA ASP A 4 0.88 -9.86 -8.91
C ASP A 4 -0.23 -8.83 -8.61
N VAL A 5 0.16 -7.56 -8.45
CA VAL A 5 -0.70 -6.36 -8.29
C VAL A 5 -0.36 -5.46 -9.48
N GLU A 6 -1.30 -4.70 -10.05
CA GLU A 6 -1.02 -3.72 -11.13
C GLU A 6 -1.82 -2.40 -10.96
N ASP A 7 -1.09 -1.28 -11.15
CA ASP A 7 -1.46 0.07 -11.68
C ASP A 7 -2.26 1.14 -10.89
N PHE A 8 -2.13 2.48 -11.13
CA PHE A 8 -1.23 3.39 -11.88
C PHE A 8 -1.32 4.77 -11.15
N ALA A 9 -0.26 5.26 -10.49
CA ALA A 9 -0.14 6.67 -10.08
C ALA A 9 1.33 6.96 -9.73
N PHE A 10 1.98 7.89 -10.45
CA PHE A 10 3.41 8.23 -10.35
C PHE A 10 4.28 7.09 -9.77
N LEU A 11 4.55 6.10 -10.61
CA LEU A 11 5.31 4.87 -10.33
C LEU A 11 6.65 5.21 -9.65
N SER A 12 6.68 5.20 -8.32
CA SER A 12 7.90 5.36 -7.55
C SER A 12 8.37 3.99 -7.12
N THR A 13 9.30 3.40 -7.87
CA THR A 13 10.09 2.25 -7.42
C THR A 13 10.73 2.55 -6.07
N GLY A 14 10.67 1.61 -5.13
CA GLY A 14 11.27 1.76 -3.80
C GLY A 14 10.52 2.69 -2.86
N ALA A 15 9.28 3.08 -3.17
CA ALA A 15 8.41 3.76 -2.21
C ALA A 15 8.05 2.81 -1.06
N GLU A 16 7.99 3.37 0.14
CA GLU A 16 7.74 2.60 1.36
C GLU A 16 6.27 2.64 1.75
N VAL A 17 5.72 1.47 2.04
CA VAL A 17 4.31 1.27 2.42
C VAL A 17 4.24 0.45 3.71
N ALA A 18 3.42 0.90 4.65
CA ALA A 18 3.04 0.11 5.82
C ALA A 18 1.61 -0.42 5.68
N VAL A 19 1.40 -1.69 5.97
CA VAL A 19 0.08 -2.34 5.99
C VAL A 19 -0.19 -2.85 7.39
N LEU A 20 -1.20 -2.29 8.05
CA LEU A 20 -1.64 -2.72 9.36
C LEU A 20 -2.90 -3.56 9.20
N CYS A 21 -2.86 -4.83 9.62
CA CYS A 21 -4.01 -5.72 9.55
C CYS A 21 -4.43 -6.14 10.96
N ILE A 22 -5.74 -6.26 11.18
CA ILE A 22 -6.31 -6.88 12.38
C ILE A 22 -6.83 -8.27 12.00
N THR A 23 -6.50 -9.29 12.77
CA THR A 23 -7.04 -10.65 12.59
C THR A 23 -8.45 -10.75 13.16
N LYS A 24 -9.15 -11.85 12.87
CA LYS A 24 -10.45 -12.14 13.48
C LYS A 24 -10.42 -12.25 15.01
N SER A 25 -9.31 -12.70 15.59
CA SER A 25 -9.09 -12.72 17.05
C SER A 25 -8.72 -11.35 17.64
N GLY A 26 -8.49 -10.34 16.80
CA GLY A 26 -8.13 -8.99 17.24
C GLY A 26 -6.62 -8.75 17.38
N GLU A 27 -5.78 -9.67 16.92
CA GLU A 27 -4.33 -9.46 16.84
C GLU A 27 -4.01 -8.42 15.76
N VAL A 28 -3.09 -7.50 16.06
CA VAL A 28 -2.66 -6.46 15.12
C VAL A 28 -1.29 -6.82 14.54
N LEU A 29 -1.23 -6.92 13.22
CA LEU A 29 -0.05 -7.23 12.43
C LEU A 29 0.40 -5.99 11.67
N ASN A 30 1.71 -5.74 11.63
CA ASN A 30 2.31 -4.61 10.93
C ASN A 30 3.32 -5.11 9.89
N TYR A 31 2.98 -4.94 8.62
CA TYR A 31 3.83 -5.28 7.50
C TYR A 31 4.44 -4.01 6.92
N GLN A 32 5.71 -4.10 6.55
CA GLN A 32 6.42 -3.05 5.81
C GLN A 32 6.85 -3.64 4.47
N ALA A 33 6.59 -2.91 3.39
CA ALA A 33 6.88 -3.34 2.04
C ALA A 33 7.39 -2.17 1.19
N PHE A 34 8.11 -2.52 0.13
CA PHE A 34 8.61 -1.58 -0.86
C PHE A 34 7.99 -1.89 -2.21
N THR A 35 7.74 -0.86 -3.00
CA THR A 35 7.24 -1.00 -4.36
C THR A 35 8.34 -1.44 -5.33
N ASN A 36 7.98 -2.32 -6.28
CA ASN A 36 8.85 -2.74 -7.39
C ASN A 36 8.87 -1.67 -8.51
N SER A 37 9.45 -2.01 -9.67
CA SER A 37 9.51 -1.12 -10.85
C SER A 37 8.15 -0.67 -11.37
N ASP A 38 7.12 -1.46 -11.09
CA ASP A 38 5.74 -1.26 -11.53
C ASP A 38 4.90 -0.60 -10.42
N GLY A 39 5.56 -0.05 -9.38
CA GLY A 39 4.88 0.64 -8.27
C GLY A 39 4.10 -0.30 -7.34
N VAL A 40 4.39 -1.60 -7.42
CA VAL A 40 3.61 -2.67 -6.79
C VAL A 40 4.34 -3.21 -5.57
N TYR A 41 3.62 -3.36 -4.46
CA TYR A 41 4.14 -3.97 -3.24
C TYR A 41 3.32 -5.21 -2.88
N THR A 42 3.96 -6.19 -2.24
CA THR A 42 3.34 -7.45 -1.83
C THR A 42 3.56 -7.70 -0.35
N VAL A 43 2.51 -8.12 0.36
CA VAL A 43 2.57 -8.59 1.74
C VAL A 43 1.99 -10.00 1.81
N ALA A 44 2.60 -10.86 2.62
CA ALA A 44 2.21 -12.27 2.72
C ALA A 44 1.38 -12.54 3.98
N GLU A 45 0.32 -13.35 3.84
CA GLU A 45 -0.39 -13.89 5.00
C GLU A 45 0.55 -14.81 5.79
N THR A 46 0.74 -14.49 7.08
CA THR A 46 1.57 -15.30 8.00
C THR A 46 0.73 -16.11 8.99
N MET A 47 -0.59 -15.91 9.00
CA MET A 47 -1.53 -16.50 9.95
C MET A 47 -2.29 -17.69 9.34
N PRO A 48 -2.77 -18.64 10.14
CA PRO A 48 -3.61 -19.73 9.65
C PRO A 48 -4.96 -19.21 9.13
N ALA A 49 -5.61 -20.00 8.27
CA ALA A 49 -6.88 -19.62 7.63
C ALA A 49 -8.02 -19.26 8.62
N SER A 50 -7.99 -19.83 9.83
CA SER A 50 -8.93 -19.50 10.91
C SER A 50 -8.73 -18.10 11.49
N GLU A 51 -7.51 -17.58 11.42
CA GLU A 51 -7.06 -16.30 12.00
C GLU A 51 -6.67 -15.30 10.91
N ARG A 52 -7.29 -15.39 9.73
CA ARG A 52 -7.09 -14.44 8.63
C ARG A 52 -7.36 -13.01 9.04
N TRP A 53 -6.84 -12.09 8.22
CA TRP A 53 -7.12 -10.67 8.33
C TRP A 53 -8.63 -10.42 8.20
N ASP A 54 -9.17 -9.63 9.12
CA ASP A 54 -10.55 -9.13 9.10
C ASP A 54 -10.61 -7.77 8.39
N ALA A 55 -9.68 -6.88 8.74
CA ALA A 55 -9.51 -5.59 8.09
C ALA A 55 -8.03 -5.19 8.03
N CYS A 56 -7.67 -4.47 6.97
CA CYS A 56 -6.34 -3.91 6.78
C CYS A 56 -6.40 -2.42 6.45
N LEU A 57 -5.33 -1.71 6.81
CA LEU A 57 -5.07 -0.31 6.50
C LEU A 57 -3.70 -0.23 5.85
N ALA A 58 -3.67 0.06 4.55
CA ALA A 58 -2.44 0.43 3.87
C ALA A 58 -2.21 1.94 4.06
N ARG A 59 -0.97 2.35 4.36
CA ARG A 59 -0.57 3.75 4.38
C ARG A 59 0.80 3.96 3.73
N PRO A 60 0.97 5.07 3.00
CA PRO A 60 2.26 5.47 2.50
C PRO A 60 3.12 5.98 3.67
N ILE A 61 4.38 5.58 3.72
CA ILE A 61 5.33 6.05 4.75
C ILE A 61 6.24 7.12 4.17
N SER A 62 6.90 6.82 3.05
CA SER A 62 7.77 7.77 2.36
C SER A 62 7.94 7.45 0.89
N SER A 63 8.20 8.49 0.11
CA SER A 63 8.62 8.40 -1.28
C SER A 63 10.15 8.30 -1.36
N PHE A 64 10.65 7.53 -2.34
CA PHE A 64 12.08 7.43 -2.61
C PHE A 64 12.63 8.66 -3.37
N HIS A 65 11.77 9.47 -3.99
CA HIS A 65 12.17 10.69 -4.70
C HIS A 65 12.27 11.90 -3.76
N SER A 66 13.45 12.52 -3.71
CA SER A 66 13.73 13.72 -2.90
C SER A 66 12.80 14.90 -3.19
N HIS A 67 12.25 14.99 -4.41
CA HIS A 67 11.41 16.09 -4.85
C HIS A 67 9.90 15.81 -4.74
N CYS A 68 9.50 14.57 -4.47
CA CYS A 68 8.10 14.13 -4.44
C CYS A 68 7.75 13.55 -3.07
N THR A 69 7.75 14.40 -2.05
CA THR A 69 7.57 13.99 -0.64
C THR A 69 6.17 14.31 -0.09
N HIS A 70 5.38 15.13 -0.78
CA HIS A 70 4.09 15.58 -0.26
C HIS A 70 2.99 14.61 -0.67
N LEU A 71 2.27 14.03 0.29
CA LEU A 71 1.06 13.27 -0.01
C LEU A 71 -0.02 14.24 -0.51
N GLY A 72 -0.72 13.87 -1.61
CA GLY A 72 -1.86 14.66 -2.07
C GLY A 72 -2.92 14.81 -0.99
N GLU A 73 -3.62 15.95 -0.95
CA GLU A 73 -4.72 16.15 0.00
C GLU A 73 -5.74 15.02 -0.10
N GLY A 74 -5.95 14.29 1.01
CA GLY A 74 -7.07 13.37 1.19
C GLY A 74 -6.77 11.88 1.37
N THR A 75 -5.53 11.40 1.31
CA THR A 75 -5.25 9.96 1.45
C THR A 75 -4.17 9.64 2.50
N THR A 76 -4.55 9.67 3.78
CA THR A 76 -3.68 9.20 4.90
C THR A 76 -3.56 7.67 4.97
N GLY A 77 -4.39 6.95 4.21
CA GLY A 77 -4.39 5.50 4.13
C GLY A 77 -5.65 4.96 3.44
N VAL A 78 -5.58 3.72 2.98
CA VAL A 78 -6.69 2.98 2.37
C VAL A 78 -7.05 1.83 3.28
N LYS A 79 -8.27 1.86 3.83
CA LYS A 79 -8.85 0.74 4.56
C LYS A 79 -9.53 -0.22 3.58
N PHE A 80 -9.29 -1.51 3.75
CA PHE A 80 -9.91 -2.57 2.96
C PHE A 80 -10.16 -3.80 3.83
N SER A 81 -11.12 -4.63 3.45
CA SER A 81 -11.37 -5.94 4.07
C SER A 81 -10.87 -7.02 3.13
N TYR A 82 -10.15 -7.99 3.68
CA TYR A 82 -9.59 -9.10 2.91
C TYR A 82 -10.43 -10.36 3.16
N ASN A 83 -11.50 -10.53 2.38
CA ASN A 83 -12.43 -11.66 2.51
C ASN A 83 -12.17 -12.79 1.52
N HIS A 84 -11.05 -12.76 0.79
CA HIS A 84 -10.73 -13.76 -0.21
C HIS A 84 -10.10 -15.02 0.40
N PRO A 85 -10.21 -16.19 -0.26
CA PRO A 85 -9.38 -17.35 0.06
C PRO A 85 -7.89 -17.01 -0.04
N SER A 86 -7.04 -17.72 0.70
CA SER A 86 -5.58 -17.59 0.54
C SER A 86 -5.17 -17.85 -0.91
N GLY A 87 -4.24 -17.06 -1.45
CA GLY A 87 -3.77 -17.14 -2.83
C GLY A 87 -4.38 -16.11 -3.79
N TYR A 88 -5.23 -15.21 -3.31
CA TYR A 88 -5.79 -14.09 -4.08
C TYR A 88 -5.02 -12.79 -3.80
N SER A 89 -4.81 -11.96 -4.83
CA SER A 89 -4.33 -10.58 -4.63
C SER A 89 -5.49 -9.63 -4.36
N HIS A 90 -5.21 -8.54 -3.63
CA HIS A 90 -6.16 -7.45 -3.40
C HIS A 90 -5.52 -6.13 -3.79
N THR A 91 -6.09 -5.46 -4.79
CA THR A 91 -5.63 -4.15 -5.23
C THR A 91 -6.18 -3.06 -4.32
N VAL A 92 -5.29 -2.26 -3.73
CA VAL A 92 -5.68 -1.06 -2.97
C VAL A 92 -5.55 0.18 -3.85
N ARG A 93 -6.28 1.24 -3.52
CA ARG A 93 -6.14 2.51 -4.22
C ARG A 93 -4.71 3.04 -4.07
N PRO A 94 -4.11 3.58 -5.13
CA PRO A 94 -2.73 4.05 -5.11
C PRO A 94 -2.55 5.30 -4.24
N PHE A 95 -1.36 5.45 -3.68
CA PHE A 95 -0.96 6.65 -2.97
C PHE A 95 -0.25 7.60 -3.93
N VAL A 96 -0.78 8.82 -4.08
CA VAL A 96 -0.23 9.83 -4.99
C VAL A 96 0.68 10.77 -4.21
N TYR A 97 1.97 10.71 -4.50
CA TYR A 97 2.93 11.71 -4.06
C TYR A 97 2.99 12.86 -5.07
N ARG A 98 3.00 14.09 -4.55
CA ARG A 98 3.10 15.33 -5.31
C ARG A 98 4.49 15.95 -5.12
N PRO A 99 4.99 16.69 -6.13
CA PRO A 99 6.18 17.49 -5.98
C PRO A 99 6.03 18.50 -4.85
N ALA A 100 7.09 18.72 -4.06
CA ALA A 100 7.11 19.78 -3.04
C ALA A 100 7.06 21.19 -3.67
N ILE A 101 7.51 21.32 -4.92
CA ILE A 101 7.47 22.53 -5.74
C ILE A 101 6.68 22.20 -7.00
N VAL A 102 5.47 22.74 -7.12
CA VAL A 102 4.68 22.62 -8.34
C VAL A 102 5.31 23.52 -9.41
N PRO A 103 5.67 23.00 -10.60
CA PRO A 103 6.15 23.84 -11.68
C PRO A 103 5.08 24.87 -12.06
N VAL A 104 5.49 26.12 -12.29
CA VAL A 104 4.60 27.28 -12.52
C VAL A 104 3.65 27.11 -13.72
N TYR A 105 3.88 26.12 -14.58
CA TYR A 105 3.05 25.78 -15.74
C TYR A 105 1.90 24.81 -15.44
N CYS A 106 1.80 24.30 -14.21
CA CYS A 106 0.68 23.47 -13.74
C CYS A 106 -0.26 24.34 -12.89
N THR A 107 -0.96 25.28 -13.53
CA THR A 107 -2.11 26.02 -12.96
C THR A 107 -3.40 25.57 -13.61
#